data_AF-A0A9W5AZF0-F1
#
_entry.id   AF-A0A9W5AZF0-F1
#
_cell.length_a   1.000
_cell.length_b   1.000
_cell.length_c   1.000
_cell.angle_alpha   90.00
_cell.angle_beta   90.00
_cell.angle_gamma   90.00
#
_symmetry.space_group_name_H-M   'P 1'
#
loop_
_entity.id
_entity.type
_entity.pdbx_description
1 polymer ?
#
loop_
_entity_poly.entity_id
_entity_poly.type
_entity_poly.pdbx_seq_one_letter_code
_entity_poly.pdbx_strand_id
1 'polypeptide(L)'
;MRNSFHRRPGDKAPITGSDRNGIQGDLSALLDKMRVEKEDPRVERPLVMIRSIRYVGETEGATPAAAMSAKSHALYEYLMASARTRIATVEDHAVSFADAMAYLDTPRSDRIREYLDAISNTYVSYDFTEQDGTRRASSRIQLLQCEEIVKPTGEREIGYRMHPSVRKVILAATQYAHLEVAAFARFRCKYSARLYPKLAYVAGLDEQHPLVYKPEDLAEELGWVGKQGKFHWGHFEADVLKPAMDDMFGAADGSTGQKVRRFVADYELRRAASRGRPVEAIVFHVGKARKHLGEEQKPKVVSLDRERVRKIFADAGLDHAQIPSEELLAQAAGRLSVGIAHMAERWAAAISLAKEDPELLIGSLEVLTGRQVLDVLEKEGVGAAFAKWLVDCKEPKGLRYRDGSVPAPMPLSVDAKPTAPTPKPLADTGIDFRDASVIRIEFDDEIRTQRWAQQIIDDLRAAHLFDFGEQKTLRLEWNGNGFVDRKEVAVPLVEQTFKLILSKHHEIIDTWEFLA
;
A
#
# COMPACT_ATOMS: atom_id res chain seq x y z
N MET A 1 3.27 19.96 -14.03
CA MET A 1 1.95 19.81 -14.68
C MET A 1 0.89 19.63 -13.60
N ARG A 2 -0.19 20.43 -13.64
CA ARG A 2 -1.24 20.47 -12.60
C ARG A 2 -2.23 19.33 -12.82
N ASN A 3 -2.31 18.36 -11.90
CA ASN A 3 -3.36 17.34 -11.87
C ASN A 3 -4.45 17.75 -10.87
N SER A 4 -5.46 18.47 -11.34
CA SER A 4 -6.73 18.65 -10.61
C SER A 4 -7.68 17.52 -10.99
N PHE A 5 -7.99 16.62 -10.06
CA PHE A 5 -8.96 15.54 -10.30
C PHE A 5 -10.36 16.01 -9.92
N HIS A 6 -11.16 16.37 -10.94
CA HIS A 6 -12.59 16.14 -10.88
C HIS A 6 -12.81 14.61 -10.89
N ARG A 7 -13.85 14.09 -10.18
CA ARG A 7 -14.41 12.77 -10.52
C ARG A 7 -14.59 12.77 -12.05
N ARG A 8 -13.87 11.88 -12.76
CA ARG A 8 -13.95 11.85 -14.22
C ARG A 8 -15.42 11.61 -14.58
N PRO A 9 -16.02 12.41 -15.47
CA PRO A 9 -17.33 12.07 -16.01
C PRO A 9 -17.27 10.66 -16.61
N GLY A 10 -18.33 9.87 -16.43
CA GLY A 10 -18.39 8.46 -16.81
C GLY A 10 -18.04 8.18 -18.29
N ASP A 11 -18.14 9.21 -19.14
CA ASP A 11 -17.87 9.13 -20.58
C ASP A 11 -16.38 9.21 -20.96
N LYS A 12 -15.46 9.45 -20.02
CA LYS A 12 -14.02 9.48 -20.34
C LYS A 12 -13.43 8.07 -20.31
N ALA A 13 -12.75 7.70 -21.40
CA ALA A 13 -12.00 6.44 -21.51
C ALA A 13 -11.13 6.18 -20.27
N PRO A 14 -11.04 4.93 -19.78
CA PRO A 14 -10.31 4.60 -18.56
C PRO A 14 -8.82 4.97 -18.69
N ILE A 15 -8.17 5.36 -17.59
CA ILE A 15 -6.72 5.60 -17.57
C ILE A 15 -6.00 4.28 -17.82
N THR A 16 -5.19 4.22 -18.86
CA THR A 16 -4.43 3.01 -19.23
C THR A 16 -2.95 3.17 -18.91
N GLY A 17 -2.16 2.13 -19.16
CA GLY A 17 -0.71 2.17 -19.00
C GLY A 17 -0.03 3.17 -19.92
N SER A 18 -0.61 3.49 -21.09
CA SER A 18 -0.07 4.54 -21.97
C SER A 18 -0.16 5.94 -21.37
N ASP A 19 -1.16 6.19 -20.52
CA ASP A 19 -1.37 7.49 -19.87
C ASP A 19 -0.50 7.67 -18.63
N ARG A 20 0.05 6.57 -18.08
CA ARG A 20 0.84 6.55 -16.84
C ARG A 20 2.33 6.40 -17.13
N ASN A 21 3.15 7.06 -16.30
CA ASN A 21 4.61 6.87 -16.32
C ASN A 21 4.99 5.41 -16.03
N GLY A 22 4.24 4.74 -15.14
CA GLY A 22 4.47 3.35 -14.75
C GLY A 22 5.69 3.11 -13.87
N ILE A 23 6.43 4.16 -13.54
CA ILE A 23 7.53 4.17 -12.59
C ILE A 23 7.22 5.15 -11.46
N GLN A 24 7.49 4.72 -10.23
CA GLN A 24 7.45 5.55 -9.03
C GLN A 24 8.84 5.61 -8.41
N GLY A 25 9.31 6.81 -8.05
CA GLY A 25 10.69 7.05 -7.62
C GLY A 25 11.66 7.20 -8.79
N ASP A 26 12.93 7.42 -8.50
CA ASP A 26 13.99 7.53 -9.51
C ASP A 26 14.71 6.19 -9.67
N LEU A 27 14.66 5.60 -10.87
CA LEU A 27 15.34 4.34 -11.15
C LEU A 27 16.86 4.43 -11.04
N SER A 28 17.46 5.62 -11.16
CA SER A 28 18.90 5.79 -10.98
C SER A 28 19.35 5.45 -9.55
N ALA A 29 18.45 5.59 -8.57
CA ALA A 29 18.70 5.20 -7.19
C ALA A 29 18.99 3.70 -7.04
N LEU A 30 18.58 2.85 -7.98
CA LEU A 30 18.90 1.41 -7.98
C LEU A 30 20.40 1.12 -8.09
N LEU A 31 21.19 2.09 -8.54
CA LEU A 31 22.64 1.98 -8.71
C LEU A 31 23.42 2.45 -7.46
N ASP A 32 22.72 3.05 -6.49
CA ASP A 32 23.30 3.62 -5.27
C ASP A 32 22.65 2.96 -4.03
N LYS A 33 23.47 2.23 -3.26
CA LYS A 33 23.01 1.49 -2.07
C LYS A 33 22.38 2.39 -1.00
N MET A 34 22.77 3.65 -0.89
CA MET A 34 22.19 4.57 0.09
C MET A 34 20.85 5.12 -0.40
N ARG A 35 20.76 5.46 -1.70
CA ARG A 35 19.53 6.02 -2.27
C ARG A 35 18.44 4.98 -2.47
N VAL A 36 18.79 3.75 -2.85
CA VAL A 36 17.81 2.69 -3.14
C VAL A 36 16.90 2.40 -1.93
N GLU A 37 17.47 2.44 -0.73
CA GLU A 37 16.70 2.18 0.48
C GLU A 37 15.70 3.30 0.77
N LYS A 38 16.09 4.55 0.53
CA LYS A 38 15.29 5.74 0.78
C LYS A 38 14.20 5.96 -0.27
N GLU A 39 14.54 5.79 -1.54
CA GLU A 39 13.66 6.14 -2.66
C GLU A 39 12.73 5.00 -3.08
N ASP A 40 13.11 3.76 -2.78
CA ASP A 40 12.36 2.53 -3.09
C ASP A 40 11.72 2.54 -4.49
N PRO A 41 12.52 2.58 -5.58
CA PRO A 41 11.99 2.71 -6.93
C PRO A 41 11.13 1.50 -7.31
N ARG A 42 9.99 1.79 -7.93
CA ARG A 42 8.93 0.80 -8.21
C ARG A 42 8.43 0.88 -9.64
N VAL A 43 8.05 -0.28 -10.16
CA VAL A 43 7.51 -0.45 -11.52
C VAL A 43 6.11 -1.04 -11.49
N GLU A 44 5.23 -0.54 -12.36
CA GLU A 44 3.92 -1.12 -12.63
C GLU A 44 4.07 -2.43 -13.43
N ARG A 45 3.48 -3.51 -12.91
CA ARG A 45 3.27 -4.75 -13.64
C ARG A 45 1.77 -4.98 -13.88
N PRO A 46 1.31 -5.09 -15.14
CA PRO A 46 -0.10 -5.36 -15.45
C PRO A 46 -0.62 -6.64 -14.79
N LEU A 47 -1.84 -6.59 -14.25
CA LEU A 47 -2.47 -7.74 -13.59
C LEU A 47 -2.58 -8.96 -14.52
N VAL A 48 -2.96 -8.75 -15.78
CA VAL A 48 -3.09 -9.84 -16.74
C VAL A 48 -1.76 -10.57 -16.94
N MET A 49 -0.62 -9.87 -16.89
CA MET A 49 0.69 -10.51 -16.93
C MET A 49 0.95 -11.31 -15.64
N ILE A 50 0.60 -10.76 -14.47
CA ILE A 50 0.79 -11.43 -13.16
C ILE A 50 -0.02 -12.74 -13.06
N ARG A 51 -1.25 -12.74 -13.57
CA ARG A 51 -2.15 -13.89 -13.52
C ARG A 51 -1.84 -14.94 -14.57
N SER A 52 -1.56 -14.51 -15.80
CA SER A 52 -1.53 -15.42 -16.95
C SER A 52 -0.15 -15.94 -17.32
N ILE A 53 0.93 -15.36 -16.79
CA ILE A 53 2.27 -15.86 -17.10
C ILE A 53 2.40 -17.33 -16.69
N ARG A 54 2.82 -18.17 -17.62
CA ARG A 54 3.27 -19.54 -17.37
C ARG A 54 4.61 -19.72 -18.04
N TYR A 55 5.58 -20.26 -17.32
CA TYR A 55 6.86 -20.60 -17.92
C TYR A 55 6.66 -21.83 -18.80
N VAL A 56 7.26 -21.86 -19.99
CA VAL A 56 7.25 -23.05 -20.87
C VAL A 56 8.70 -23.48 -21.20
N GLY A 57 8.98 -24.79 -21.26
CA GLY A 57 10.33 -25.31 -21.51
C GLY A 57 10.78 -25.11 -22.95
N GLU A 58 12.06 -25.41 -23.27
CA GLU A 58 12.62 -25.23 -24.62
C GLU A 58 11.88 -26.06 -25.70
N THR A 59 11.34 -27.21 -25.31
CA THR A 59 10.48 -28.08 -26.14
C THR A 59 9.16 -28.40 -25.44
N GLU A 60 8.15 -28.85 -26.19
CA GLU A 60 6.89 -29.36 -25.63
C GLU A 60 7.18 -30.54 -24.69
N GLY A 61 6.78 -30.44 -23.42
CA GLY A 61 7.09 -31.43 -22.37
C GLY A 61 8.41 -31.22 -21.62
N ALA A 62 9.28 -30.28 -22.03
CA ALA A 62 10.45 -29.88 -21.24
C ALA A 62 10.03 -28.97 -20.08
N THR A 63 10.72 -29.09 -18.94
CA THR A 63 10.38 -28.31 -17.74
C THR A 63 10.81 -26.85 -17.88
N PRO A 64 10.05 -25.90 -17.32
CA PRO A 64 10.01 -24.57 -17.92
C PRO A 64 11.07 -23.57 -17.47
N ALA A 65 12.02 -23.99 -16.64
CA ALA A 65 12.68 -23.06 -15.73
C ALA A 65 14.03 -23.54 -15.18
N ALA A 66 14.75 -24.40 -15.92
CA ALA A 66 16.13 -24.70 -15.55
C ALA A 66 17.03 -23.45 -15.65
N ALA A 67 16.73 -22.50 -16.55
CA ALA A 67 17.64 -21.40 -16.88
C ALA A 67 17.50 -20.12 -16.03
N MET A 68 16.31 -19.76 -15.53
CA MET A 68 16.13 -18.50 -14.79
C MET A 68 16.54 -18.62 -13.32
N SER A 69 17.73 -18.12 -13.00
CA SER A 69 18.15 -17.90 -11.61
C SER A 69 17.43 -16.69 -10.98
N ALA A 70 17.54 -16.50 -9.67
CA ALA A 70 17.03 -15.31 -9.00
C ALA A 70 17.64 -14.01 -9.58
N LYS A 71 18.94 -14.03 -9.93
CA LYS A 71 19.65 -12.89 -10.54
C LYS A 71 19.24 -12.66 -12.00
N SER A 72 18.94 -13.71 -12.75
CA SER A 72 18.34 -13.59 -14.09
C SER A 72 16.96 -12.92 -14.01
N HIS A 73 16.13 -13.30 -13.03
CA HIS A 73 14.87 -12.62 -12.76
C HIS A 73 15.07 -11.15 -12.37
N ALA A 74 16.05 -10.86 -11.50
CA ALA A 74 16.36 -9.49 -11.12
C ALA A 74 16.75 -8.63 -12.32
N LEU A 75 17.62 -9.15 -13.20
CA LEU A 75 18.02 -8.46 -14.42
C LEU A 75 16.82 -8.21 -15.33
N TYR A 76 15.99 -9.22 -15.56
CA TYR A 76 14.75 -9.06 -16.34
C TYR A 76 13.86 -7.93 -15.78
N GLU A 77 13.66 -7.88 -14.46
CA GLU A 77 12.83 -6.84 -13.83
C GLU A 77 13.45 -5.44 -13.96
N TYR A 78 14.78 -5.33 -13.86
CA TYR A 78 15.49 -4.07 -14.10
C TYR A 78 15.37 -3.59 -15.56
N LEU A 79 15.55 -4.49 -16.52
CA LEU A 79 15.36 -4.18 -17.95
C LEU A 79 13.91 -3.74 -18.22
N MET A 80 12.92 -4.44 -17.67
CA MET A 80 11.51 -4.06 -17.81
C MET A 80 11.19 -2.71 -17.15
N ALA A 81 11.77 -2.42 -15.98
CA ALA A 81 11.62 -1.12 -15.32
C ALA A 81 12.24 0.01 -16.15
N SER A 82 13.45 -0.19 -16.69
CA SER A 82 14.10 0.76 -17.58
C SER A 82 13.27 1.02 -18.84
N ALA A 83 12.78 -0.04 -19.51
CA ALA A 83 11.93 0.09 -20.68
C ALA A 83 10.65 0.89 -20.40
N ARG A 84 10.04 0.71 -19.23
CA ARG A 84 8.76 1.36 -18.88
C ARG A 84 8.78 2.89 -19.03
N THR A 85 9.92 3.52 -18.82
CA THR A 85 10.12 4.98 -18.97
C THR A 85 9.87 5.49 -20.39
N ARG A 86 10.08 4.65 -21.41
CA ARG A 86 9.99 5.02 -22.83
C ARG A 86 9.21 4.03 -23.68
N ILE A 87 8.53 3.06 -23.06
CA ILE A 87 7.84 1.97 -23.75
C ILE A 87 6.74 2.46 -24.72
N ALA A 88 6.19 3.65 -24.50
CA ALA A 88 5.17 4.23 -25.38
C ALA A 88 5.74 4.69 -26.73
N THR A 89 7.01 5.08 -26.78
CA THR A 89 7.62 5.73 -27.95
C THR A 89 8.74 4.92 -28.59
N VAL A 90 9.32 3.96 -27.87
CA VAL A 90 10.47 3.18 -28.31
C VAL A 90 10.19 1.68 -28.13
N GLU A 91 10.61 0.87 -29.10
CA GLU A 91 10.50 -0.60 -29.04
C GLU A 91 11.83 -1.28 -28.70
N ASP A 92 12.94 -0.70 -29.15
CA ASP A 92 14.30 -1.15 -28.87
C ASP A 92 14.90 -0.38 -27.71
N HIS A 93 15.21 -1.08 -26.64
CA HIS A 93 15.73 -0.48 -25.42
C HIS A 93 17.19 -0.85 -25.22
N ALA A 94 17.90 0.03 -24.52
CA ALA A 94 19.28 -0.20 -24.13
C ALA A 94 19.50 0.28 -22.69
N VAL A 95 20.36 -0.43 -21.97
CA VAL A 95 20.93 0.00 -20.68
C VAL A 95 22.43 -0.21 -20.69
N SER A 96 23.16 0.59 -19.90
CA SER A 96 24.59 0.40 -19.68
C SER A 96 24.87 -0.97 -19.08
N PHE A 97 25.87 -1.67 -19.60
CA PHE A 97 26.31 -2.94 -19.04
C PHE A 97 26.86 -2.76 -17.62
N ALA A 98 27.52 -1.62 -17.34
CA ALA A 98 28.04 -1.28 -16.02
C ALA A 98 26.90 -1.07 -15.01
N ASP A 99 25.79 -0.46 -15.43
CA ASP A 99 24.64 -0.22 -14.56
C ASP A 99 23.96 -1.54 -14.17
N ALA A 100 23.84 -2.48 -15.12
CA ALA A 100 23.34 -3.83 -14.83
C ALA A 100 24.24 -4.57 -13.83
N MET A 101 25.57 -4.43 -13.94
CA MET A 101 26.52 -4.98 -12.96
C MET A 101 26.36 -4.36 -11.57
N ALA A 102 26.21 -3.02 -11.51
CA ALA A 102 26.00 -2.29 -10.27
C ALA A 102 24.69 -2.69 -9.59
N TYR A 103 23.59 -2.75 -10.33
CA TYR A 103 22.27 -3.15 -9.82
C TYR A 103 22.27 -4.58 -9.27
N LEU A 104 22.94 -5.54 -9.94
CA LEU A 104 23.01 -6.92 -9.46
C LEU A 104 24.07 -7.15 -8.38
N ASP A 105 24.88 -6.13 -8.08
CA ASP A 105 26.03 -6.18 -7.17
C ASP A 105 27.02 -7.31 -7.55
N THR A 106 27.38 -7.38 -8.84
CA THR A 106 28.32 -8.39 -9.36
C THR A 106 29.49 -7.75 -10.10
N PRO A 107 30.75 -8.06 -9.73
CA PRO A 107 31.93 -7.57 -10.46
C PRO A 107 32.22 -8.39 -11.72
N ARG A 108 31.46 -9.46 -11.98
CA ARG A 108 31.74 -10.46 -13.01
C ARG A 108 30.89 -10.24 -14.26
N SER A 109 31.52 -9.78 -15.34
CA SER A 109 30.84 -9.50 -16.61
C SER A 109 30.32 -10.76 -17.32
N ASP A 110 31.00 -11.90 -17.14
CA ASP A 110 30.58 -13.21 -17.64
C ASP A 110 29.22 -13.63 -17.04
N ARG A 111 28.97 -13.32 -15.76
CA ARG A 111 27.67 -13.60 -15.12
C ARG A 111 26.51 -12.84 -15.76
N ILE A 112 26.73 -11.61 -16.18
CA ILE A 112 25.69 -10.83 -16.88
C ILE A 112 25.33 -11.52 -18.20
N ARG A 113 26.30 -11.98 -18.98
CA ARG A 113 26.04 -12.71 -20.24
C ARG A 113 25.26 -13.99 -19.98
N GLU A 114 25.64 -14.79 -18.98
CA GLU A 114 24.87 -15.97 -18.57
C GLU A 114 23.42 -15.62 -18.23
N TYR A 115 23.17 -14.49 -17.57
CA TYR A 115 21.82 -14.03 -17.25
C TYR A 115 21.05 -13.56 -18.49
N LEU A 116 21.71 -12.89 -19.44
CA LEU A 116 21.10 -12.51 -20.71
C LEU A 116 20.73 -13.73 -21.54
N ASP A 117 21.62 -14.72 -21.63
CA ASP A 117 21.36 -15.99 -22.31
C ASP A 117 20.19 -16.74 -21.64
N ALA A 118 20.14 -16.77 -20.31
CA ALA A 118 19.04 -17.36 -19.57
C ALA A 118 17.70 -16.67 -19.87
N ILE A 119 17.68 -15.33 -19.94
CA ILE A 119 16.48 -14.56 -20.26
C ILE A 119 16.04 -14.82 -21.72
N SER A 120 16.98 -14.74 -22.66
CA SER A 120 16.73 -14.98 -24.09
C SER A 120 16.25 -16.41 -24.36
N ASN A 121 16.75 -17.40 -23.62
CA ASN A 121 16.34 -18.80 -23.81
C ASN A 121 15.10 -19.19 -22.97
N THR A 122 14.51 -18.25 -22.22
CA THR A 122 13.28 -18.49 -21.46
C THR A 122 12.06 -18.16 -22.30
N TYR A 123 11.15 -19.12 -22.38
CA TYR A 123 9.86 -18.94 -23.02
C TYR A 123 8.74 -18.94 -21.99
N VAL A 124 7.70 -18.17 -22.28
CA VAL A 124 6.50 -18.07 -21.47
C VAL A 124 5.27 -18.12 -22.37
N SER A 125 4.16 -18.59 -21.82
CA SER A 125 2.84 -18.36 -22.40
C SER A 125 2.09 -17.31 -21.59
N TYR A 126 1.22 -16.60 -22.28
CA TYR A 126 0.29 -15.66 -21.67
C TYR A 126 -1.11 -15.92 -22.23
N ASP A 127 -2.12 -15.72 -21.39
CA ASP A 127 -3.51 -15.69 -21.79
C ASP A 127 -3.95 -14.22 -21.95
N PHE A 128 -3.65 -13.66 -23.11
CA PHE A 128 -4.07 -12.32 -23.48
C PHE A 128 -5.39 -12.39 -24.25
N THR A 129 -6.44 -11.85 -23.65
CA THR A 129 -7.73 -11.63 -24.32
C THR A 129 -7.80 -10.18 -24.80
N GLU A 130 -8.07 -9.99 -26.09
CA GLU A 130 -8.25 -8.66 -26.69
C GLU A 130 -9.65 -8.10 -26.39
N GLN A 131 -9.83 -6.80 -26.65
CA GLN A 131 -11.10 -6.10 -26.37
C GLN A 131 -12.29 -6.61 -27.19
N ASP A 132 -12.03 -7.20 -28.37
CA ASP A 132 -13.02 -7.84 -29.24
C ASP A 132 -13.32 -9.29 -28.84
N GLY A 133 -12.74 -9.77 -27.72
CA GLY A 133 -12.86 -11.14 -27.25
C GLY A 133 -11.91 -12.12 -27.95
N THR A 134 -11.11 -11.66 -28.92
CA THR A 134 -10.12 -12.51 -29.60
C THR A 134 -9.06 -12.94 -28.59
N ARG A 135 -8.97 -14.24 -28.32
CA ARG A 135 -7.88 -14.82 -27.54
C ARG A 135 -6.66 -14.99 -28.44
N ARG A 136 -5.63 -14.17 -28.23
CA ARG A 136 -4.30 -14.52 -28.72
C ARG A 136 -3.65 -15.42 -27.69
N ALA A 137 -3.98 -16.70 -27.77
CA ALA A 137 -3.20 -17.73 -27.09
C ALA A 137 -1.86 -17.84 -27.80
N SER A 138 -0.94 -16.92 -27.51
CA SER A 138 0.45 -17.11 -27.89
C SER A 138 1.03 -18.09 -26.87
N SER A 139 0.94 -19.37 -27.22
CA SER A 139 1.33 -20.49 -26.36
C SER A 139 2.84 -20.51 -26.06
N ARG A 140 3.63 -19.70 -26.78
CA ARG A 140 5.08 -19.66 -26.63
C ARG A 140 5.66 -18.32 -27.12
N ILE A 141 6.00 -17.45 -26.18
CA ILE A 141 6.64 -16.15 -26.40
C ILE A 141 8.00 -16.16 -25.69
N GLN A 142 9.05 -15.69 -26.35
CA GLN A 142 10.34 -15.44 -25.70
C GLN A 142 10.16 -14.35 -24.63
N LEU A 143 10.65 -14.58 -23.41
CA LEU A 143 10.42 -13.68 -22.27
C LEU A 143 10.92 -12.25 -22.58
N LEU A 144 12.15 -12.15 -23.09
CA LEU A 144 12.76 -10.93 -23.59
C LEU A 144 13.87 -11.30 -24.57
N GLN A 145 13.98 -10.60 -25.69
CA GLN A 145 15.10 -10.75 -26.62
C GLN A 145 16.23 -9.83 -26.14
N CYS A 146 17.40 -10.38 -25.81
CA CYS A 146 18.54 -9.60 -25.33
C CYS A 146 19.77 -9.82 -26.22
N GLU A 147 20.59 -8.78 -26.38
CA GLU A 147 21.90 -8.82 -27.03
C GLU A 147 22.89 -7.88 -26.33
N GLU A 148 24.18 -8.18 -26.45
CA GLU A 148 25.25 -7.28 -26.03
C GLU A 148 25.67 -6.38 -27.20
N ILE A 149 25.62 -5.08 -27.01
CA ILE A 149 26.03 -4.07 -28.00
C ILE A 149 27.36 -3.48 -27.55
N VAL A 150 28.36 -3.53 -28.42
CA VAL A 150 29.67 -2.89 -28.19
C VAL A 150 29.78 -1.68 -29.12
N LYS A 151 29.80 -0.47 -28.55
CA LYS A 151 29.94 0.77 -29.31
C LYS A 151 31.38 0.95 -29.82
N PRO A 152 31.61 1.77 -30.86
CA PRO A 152 32.96 2.12 -31.32
C PRO A 152 33.87 2.72 -30.23
N THR A 153 33.28 3.35 -29.21
CA THR A 153 33.98 3.91 -28.04
C THR A 153 34.51 2.83 -27.08
N GLY A 154 34.14 1.57 -27.28
CA GLY A 154 34.39 0.46 -26.36
C GLY A 154 33.35 0.34 -25.23
N GLU A 155 32.41 1.27 -25.14
CA GLU A 155 31.28 1.18 -24.20
C GLU A 155 30.38 0.00 -24.55
N ARG A 156 29.94 -0.71 -23.51
CA ARG A 156 29.09 -1.90 -23.63
C ARG A 156 27.69 -1.58 -23.13
N GLU A 157 26.70 -1.94 -23.92
CA GLU A 157 25.28 -1.83 -23.58
C GLU A 157 24.59 -3.18 -23.72
N ILE A 158 23.46 -3.33 -23.02
CA ILE A 158 22.55 -4.44 -23.19
C ILE A 158 21.40 -3.93 -24.04
N GLY A 159 21.33 -4.35 -25.29
CA GLY A 159 20.19 -4.13 -26.18
C GLY A 159 19.10 -5.15 -25.89
N TYR A 160 17.84 -4.73 -25.84
CA TYR A 160 16.74 -5.65 -25.60
C TYR A 160 15.40 -5.17 -26.16
N ARG A 161 14.55 -6.14 -26.49
CA ARG A 161 13.20 -5.93 -27.03
C ARG A 161 12.22 -6.93 -26.42
N MET A 162 11.02 -6.44 -26.10
CA MET A 162 9.91 -7.30 -25.65
C MET A 162 8.99 -7.66 -26.81
N HIS A 163 8.30 -8.80 -26.67
CA HIS A 163 7.31 -9.20 -27.66
C HIS A 163 6.20 -8.15 -27.82
N PRO A 164 5.75 -7.82 -29.05
CA PRO A 164 4.76 -6.74 -29.28
C PRO A 164 3.46 -6.91 -28.50
N SER A 165 2.98 -8.14 -28.30
CA SER A 165 1.77 -8.39 -27.49
C SER A 165 1.96 -8.03 -26.02
N VAL A 166 3.16 -8.26 -25.46
CA VAL A 166 3.47 -7.87 -24.08
C VAL A 166 3.47 -6.34 -23.96
N ARG A 167 4.10 -5.64 -24.92
CA ARG A 167 4.08 -4.18 -25.00
C ARG A 167 2.66 -3.62 -25.07
N LYS A 168 1.82 -4.15 -25.96
CA LYS A 168 0.41 -3.76 -26.11
C LYS A 168 -0.35 -3.92 -24.79
N VAL A 169 -0.16 -5.03 -24.09
CA VAL A 169 -0.78 -5.31 -22.81
C VAL A 169 -0.33 -4.32 -21.73
N ILE A 170 0.96 -4.00 -21.66
CA ILE A 170 1.48 -3.01 -20.70
C ILE A 170 0.83 -1.64 -20.94
N LEU A 171 0.74 -1.21 -22.19
CA LEU A 171 0.15 0.07 -22.55
C LEU A 171 -1.38 0.11 -22.35
N ALA A 172 -2.08 -1.01 -22.56
CA ALA A 172 -3.53 -1.10 -22.40
C ALA A 172 -4.00 -1.33 -20.94
N ALA A 173 -3.08 -1.69 -20.04
CA ALA A 173 -3.45 -2.12 -18.69
C ALA A 173 -4.14 -1.03 -17.88
N THR A 174 -5.29 -1.35 -17.29
CA THR A 174 -5.98 -0.51 -16.29
C THR A 174 -5.70 -0.97 -14.86
N GLN A 175 -5.40 -2.26 -14.68
CA GLN A 175 -5.07 -2.88 -13.39
C GLN A 175 -3.61 -3.33 -13.36
N TYR A 176 -2.93 -3.05 -12.26
CA TYR A 176 -1.50 -3.29 -12.11
C TYR A 176 -1.11 -3.45 -10.64
N ALA A 177 0.08 -4.01 -10.40
CA ALA A 177 0.76 -4.01 -9.11
C ALA A 177 2.01 -3.14 -9.18
N HIS A 178 2.37 -2.51 -8.07
CA HIS A 178 3.68 -1.85 -7.92
C HIS A 178 4.68 -2.82 -7.31
N LEU A 179 5.80 -3.02 -7.99
CA LEU A 179 6.86 -3.96 -7.58
C LEU A 179 8.12 -3.20 -7.18
N GLU A 180 8.67 -3.50 -5.99
CA GLU A 180 9.97 -3.01 -5.50
C GLU A 180 11.07 -3.58 -6.39
N VAL A 181 11.65 -2.78 -7.29
CA VAL A 181 12.65 -3.28 -8.24
C VAL A 181 13.88 -3.81 -7.49
N ALA A 182 14.30 -3.09 -6.45
CA ALA A 182 15.42 -3.47 -5.60
C ALA A 182 15.20 -4.78 -4.81
N ALA A 183 13.96 -5.21 -4.57
CA ALA A 183 13.70 -6.47 -3.89
C ALA A 183 14.19 -7.67 -4.72
N PHE A 184 14.02 -7.61 -6.05
CA PHE A 184 14.46 -8.68 -6.93
C PHE A 184 15.96 -8.90 -6.91
N ALA A 185 16.77 -7.84 -6.91
CA ALA A 185 18.23 -7.95 -6.80
C ALA A 185 18.69 -8.65 -5.51
N ARG A 186 17.87 -8.58 -4.46
CA ARG A 186 18.15 -9.19 -3.16
C ARG A 186 17.70 -10.65 -3.07
N PHE A 187 16.72 -11.08 -3.88
CA PHE A 187 16.19 -12.44 -3.83
C PHE A 187 17.28 -13.49 -4.09
N ARG A 188 17.22 -14.58 -3.34
CA ARG A 188 18.08 -15.76 -3.49
C ARG A 188 17.30 -16.94 -4.07
N CYS A 189 16.01 -17.02 -3.80
CA CYS A 189 15.13 -18.04 -4.35
C CYS A 189 14.52 -17.55 -5.67
N LYS A 190 14.65 -18.33 -6.74
CA LYS A 190 14.08 -17.97 -8.06
C LYS A 190 12.55 -17.88 -8.04
N TYR A 191 11.90 -18.63 -7.14
CA TYR A 191 10.45 -18.63 -7.00
C TYR A 191 9.92 -17.39 -6.27
N SER A 192 10.75 -16.71 -5.46
CA SER A 192 10.41 -15.40 -4.88
C SER A 192 10.00 -14.41 -5.95
N ALA A 193 10.77 -14.33 -7.05
CA ALA A 193 10.48 -13.42 -8.16
C ALA A 193 9.17 -13.75 -8.90
N ARG A 194 8.68 -14.99 -8.81
CA ARG A 194 7.45 -15.46 -9.47
C ARG A 194 6.22 -15.30 -8.56
N LEU A 195 6.40 -15.52 -7.27
CA LEU A 195 5.34 -15.37 -6.27
C LEU A 195 5.12 -13.91 -5.86
N TYR A 196 6.19 -13.12 -5.75
CA TYR A 196 6.15 -11.73 -5.29
C TYR A 196 5.11 -10.87 -6.03
N PRO A 197 5.04 -10.86 -7.38
CA PRO A 197 4.05 -10.02 -8.07
C PRO A 197 2.61 -10.35 -7.73
N LYS A 198 2.30 -11.63 -7.44
CA LYS A 198 0.96 -12.09 -7.06
C LYS A 198 0.58 -11.53 -5.68
N LEU A 199 1.50 -11.59 -4.72
CA LEU A 199 1.30 -11.04 -3.38
C LEU A 199 1.25 -9.50 -3.41
N ALA A 200 2.14 -8.87 -4.16
CA ALA A 200 2.21 -7.41 -4.29
C ALA A 200 0.93 -6.82 -4.92
N TYR A 201 0.29 -7.54 -5.84
CA TYR A 201 -1.01 -7.14 -6.38
C TYR A 201 -2.07 -7.06 -5.28
N VAL A 202 -2.20 -8.11 -4.46
CA VAL A 202 -3.19 -8.14 -3.36
C VAL A 202 -2.84 -7.14 -2.26
N ALA A 203 -1.56 -6.92 -1.98
CA ALA A 203 -1.11 -5.88 -1.07
C ALA A 203 -1.57 -4.48 -1.51
N GLY A 204 -1.73 -4.25 -2.82
CA GLY A 204 -2.16 -2.98 -3.41
C GLY A 204 -3.67 -2.77 -3.49
N LEU A 205 -4.50 -3.78 -3.18
CA LEU A 205 -5.96 -3.67 -3.23
C LEU A 205 -6.50 -2.95 -1.98
N ASP A 206 -7.56 -2.16 -2.16
CA ASP A 206 -8.24 -1.47 -1.05
C ASP A 206 -8.95 -2.46 -0.11
N GLU A 207 -9.61 -3.47 -0.71
CA GLU A 207 -10.19 -4.63 -0.02
C GLU A 207 -9.35 -5.86 -0.34
N GLN A 208 -8.75 -6.46 0.69
CA GLN A 208 -7.85 -7.59 0.57
C GLN A 208 -8.60 -8.87 0.87
N HIS A 209 -8.64 -9.78 -0.10
CA HIS A 209 -9.12 -11.14 0.13
C HIS A 209 -7.92 -12.10 0.17
N PRO A 210 -7.94 -13.14 1.03
CA PRO A 210 -6.90 -14.15 1.04
C PRO A 210 -6.73 -14.78 -0.34
N LEU A 211 -5.48 -14.98 -0.77
CA LEU A 211 -5.21 -15.73 -1.99
C LEU A 211 -5.21 -17.22 -1.66
N VAL A 212 -6.10 -17.97 -2.30
CA VAL A 212 -6.25 -19.40 -2.07
C VAL A 212 -5.80 -20.15 -3.31
N TYR A 213 -4.87 -21.08 -3.16
CA TYR A 213 -4.39 -21.96 -4.22
C TYR A 213 -4.51 -23.42 -3.82
N LYS A 214 -4.83 -24.29 -4.77
CA LYS A 214 -4.44 -25.69 -4.65
C LYS A 214 -2.91 -25.80 -4.80
N PRO A 215 -2.23 -26.70 -4.08
CA PRO A 215 -0.78 -26.83 -4.17
C PRO A 215 -0.25 -27.09 -5.58
N GLU A 216 -0.92 -27.94 -6.33
CA GLU A 216 -0.56 -28.31 -7.70
C GLU A 216 -0.65 -27.11 -8.64
N ASP A 217 -1.75 -26.35 -8.55
CA ASP A 217 -1.98 -25.16 -9.36
C ASP A 217 -0.87 -24.12 -9.09
N LEU A 218 -0.55 -23.85 -7.82
CA LEU A 218 0.52 -22.91 -7.47
C LEU A 218 1.88 -23.41 -7.99
N ALA A 219 2.16 -24.70 -7.89
CA ALA A 219 3.39 -25.26 -8.41
C ALA A 219 3.52 -25.09 -9.93
N GLU A 220 2.44 -25.33 -10.67
CA GLU A 220 2.37 -25.07 -12.11
C GLU A 220 2.59 -23.59 -12.43
N GLU A 221 1.90 -22.69 -11.72
CA GLU A 221 2.04 -21.24 -11.92
C GLU A 221 3.46 -20.74 -11.66
N LEU A 222 4.12 -21.31 -10.63
CA LEU A 222 5.50 -21.00 -10.30
C LEU A 222 6.50 -21.74 -11.19
N GLY A 223 6.05 -22.60 -12.10
CA GLY A 223 6.88 -23.39 -13.01
C GLY A 223 7.78 -24.39 -12.28
N TRP A 224 7.34 -24.92 -11.15
CA TRP A 224 8.01 -26.01 -10.44
C TRP A 224 7.58 -27.35 -11.02
N VAL A 225 8.54 -28.25 -11.20
CA VAL A 225 8.28 -29.62 -11.62
C VAL A 225 8.95 -30.54 -10.63
N GLY A 226 8.15 -31.41 -10.00
CA GLY A 226 8.64 -32.35 -9.01
C GLY A 226 9.52 -33.43 -9.63
N LYS A 227 10.15 -34.23 -8.76
CA LYS A 227 11.00 -35.34 -9.18
C LYS A 227 10.20 -36.31 -10.06
N GLN A 228 10.78 -36.71 -11.19
CA GLN A 228 10.12 -37.57 -12.19
C GLN A 228 8.81 -36.98 -12.76
N GLY A 229 8.62 -35.66 -12.70
CA GLY A 229 7.43 -34.99 -13.24
C GLY A 229 6.17 -35.12 -12.37
N LYS A 230 6.28 -35.69 -11.16
CA LYS A 230 5.14 -35.86 -10.26
C LYS A 230 5.16 -34.83 -9.14
N PHE A 231 3.99 -34.28 -8.83
CA PHE A 231 3.85 -33.38 -7.69
C PHE A 231 4.00 -34.14 -6.37
N HIS A 232 4.75 -33.55 -5.43
CA HIS A 232 4.88 -34.05 -4.07
C HIS A 232 4.94 -32.87 -3.10
N TRP A 233 3.92 -32.76 -2.22
CA TRP A 233 3.76 -31.63 -1.31
C TRP A 233 5.03 -31.31 -0.52
N GLY A 234 5.62 -32.29 0.17
CA GLY A 234 6.78 -32.04 1.02
C GLY A 234 8.01 -31.53 0.26
N HIS A 235 8.14 -31.84 -1.03
CA HIS A 235 9.22 -31.32 -1.87
C HIS A 235 8.88 -29.91 -2.37
N PHE A 236 7.65 -29.69 -2.81
CA PHE A 236 7.21 -28.36 -3.18
C PHE A 236 7.34 -27.37 -2.02
N GLU A 237 6.91 -27.75 -0.82
CA GLU A 237 7.02 -26.90 0.37
C GLU A 237 8.49 -26.57 0.71
N ALA A 238 9.35 -27.60 0.77
CA ALA A 238 10.75 -27.44 1.15
C ALA A 238 11.63 -26.77 0.09
N ASP A 239 11.36 -26.99 -1.20
CA ASP A 239 12.19 -26.52 -2.31
C ASP A 239 11.67 -25.20 -2.92
N VAL A 240 10.41 -24.84 -2.69
CA VAL A 240 9.73 -23.71 -3.34
C VAL A 240 9.07 -22.77 -2.34
N LEU A 241 8.00 -23.22 -1.69
CA LEU A 241 7.09 -22.33 -0.98
C LEU A 241 7.78 -21.69 0.22
N LYS A 242 8.34 -22.50 1.11
CA LYS A 242 9.01 -22.01 2.32
C LYS A 242 10.26 -21.18 1.96
N PRO A 243 11.18 -21.63 1.09
CA PRO A 243 12.30 -20.80 0.67
C PRO A 243 11.89 -19.48 0.03
N ALA A 244 10.81 -19.43 -0.77
CA ALA A 244 10.35 -18.18 -1.36
C ALA A 244 9.78 -17.22 -0.32
N MET A 245 8.99 -17.71 0.64
CA MET A 245 8.42 -16.90 1.71
C MET A 245 9.50 -16.39 2.67
N ASP A 246 10.42 -17.25 3.11
CA ASP A 246 11.56 -16.89 3.96
C ASP A 246 12.49 -15.89 3.25
N ASP A 247 12.70 -16.05 1.93
CA ASP A 247 13.52 -15.14 1.14
C ASP A 247 12.87 -13.75 1.00
N MET A 248 11.54 -13.67 0.84
CA MET A 248 10.82 -12.39 0.71
C MET A 248 10.61 -11.67 2.05
N PHE A 249 10.11 -12.38 3.06
CA PHE A 249 9.60 -11.79 4.31
C PHE A 249 10.46 -12.10 5.54
N GLY A 250 11.52 -12.87 5.36
CA GLY A 250 12.43 -13.29 6.41
C GLY A 250 12.01 -14.62 7.03
N ALA A 251 13.00 -15.38 7.48
CA ALA A 251 12.77 -16.66 8.15
C ALA A 251 12.37 -16.43 9.61
N ALA A 252 11.49 -17.28 10.15
CA ALA A 252 11.02 -17.17 11.54
C ALA A 252 12.15 -17.27 12.58
N ASP A 253 13.27 -17.92 12.23
CA ASP A 253 14.47 -18.05 13.08
C ASP A 253 15.46 -16.89 12.93
N GLY A 254 15.15 -15.88 12.11
CA GLY A 254 16.01 -14.74 11.83
C GLY A 254 17.20 -15.05 10.89
N SER A 255 17.32 -16.27 10.36
CA SER A 255 18.43 -16.66 9.46
C SER A 255 18.46 -15.89 8.15
N THR A 256 17.31 -15.36 7.72
CA THR A 256 17.17 -14.55 6.51
C THR A 256 16.41 -13.28 6.83
N GLY A 257 16.97 -12.13 6.46
CA GLY A 257 16.29 -10.83 6.58
C GLY A 257 15.24 -10.61 5.49
N GLN A 258 14.22 -9.81 5.82
CA GLN A 258 13.16 -9.37 4.91
C GLN A 258 13.72 -8.57 3.72
N LYS A 259 13.25 -8.89 2.51
CA LYS A 259 13.67 -8.23 1.26
C LYS A 259 12.57 -7.37 0.64
N VAL A 260 11.32 -7.75 0.83
CA VAL A 260 10.13 -6.97 0.45
C VAL A 260 9.76 -6.10 1.64
N ARG A 261 9.78 -4.77 1.53
CA ARG A 261 9.55 -3.87 2.70
C ARG A 261 8.14 -3.29 2.73
N ARG A 262 7.46 -3.29 1.59
CA ARG A 262 6.19 -2.59 1.41
C ARG A 262 5.03 -3.25 2.15
N PHE A 263 5.04 -4.56 2.30
CA PHE A 263 3.99 -5.29 3.01
C PHE A 263 4.55 -6.52 3.69
N VAL A 264 3.72 -7.11 4.55
CA VAL A 264 3.98 -8.40 5.18
C VAL A 264 3.01 -9.43 4.60
N ALA A 265 3.45 -10.67 4.48
CA ALA A 265 2.59 -11.77 4.11
C ALA A 265 3.00 -13.06 4.82
N ASP A 266 2.01 -13.92 5.01
CA ASP A 266 2.05 -15.21 5.68
C ASP A 266 1.27 -16.22 4.82
N TYR A 267 1.43 -17.52 5.06
CA TYR A 267 0.49 -18.51 4.58
C TYR A 267 0.06 -19.53 5.65
N GLU A 268 -1.20 -19.94 5.60
CA GLU A 268 -1.74 -21.09 6.32
C GLU A 268 -1.97 -22.28 5.37
N LEU A 269 -1.90 -23.49 5.91
CA LEU A 269 -2.21 -24.73 5.20
C LEU A 269 -3.56 -25.27 5.64
N ARG A 270 -4.49 -25.44 4.70
CA ARG A 270 -5.75 -26.15 4.93
C ARG A 270 -5.58 -27.60 4.51
N ARG A 271 -5.85 -28.51 5.44
CA ARG A 271 -5.67 -29.96 5.26
C ARG A 271 -7.02 -30.67 5.29
N ALA A 272 -7.15 -31.70 4.46
CA ALA A 272 -8.32 -32.56 4.42
C ALA A 272 -8.55 -33.26 5.76
N ALA A 273 -9.82 -33.52 6.09
CA ALA A 273 -10.23 -34.35 7.22
C ALA A 273 -10.11 -35.87 6.93
N SER A 274 -9.15 -36.29 6.11
CA SER A 274 -8.96 -37.67 5.67
C SER A 274 -7.63 -38.27 6.20
N ARG A 275 -7.47 -39.60 6.08
CA ARG A 275 -6.25 -40.31 6.48
C ARG A 275 -5.05 -39.74 5.72
N GLY A 276 -4.01 -39.35 6.46
CA GLY A 276 -2.80 -38.71 5.90
C GLY A 276 -2.87 -37.17 5.81
N ARG A 277 -4.04 -36.56 6.06
CA ARG A 277 -4.25 -35.10 6.11
C ARG A 277 -3.53 -34.34 4.98
N PRO A 278 -3.79 -34.69 3.70
CA PRO A 278 -3.20 -33.99 2.57
C PRO A 278 -3.54 -32.49 2.60
N VAL A 279 -2.65 -31.65 2.09
CA VAL A 279 -2.90 -30.22 1.93
C VAL A 279 -3.85 -30.02 0.76
N GLU A 280 -5.02 -29.45 1.02
CA GLU A 280 -6.03 -29.14 -0.01
C GLU A 280 -5.88 -27.71 -0.52
N ALA A 281 -5.45 -26.78 0.34
CA ALA A 281 -5.23 -25.41 -0.04
C ALA A 281 -4.10 -24.73 0.74
N ILE A 282 -3.42 -23.83 0.04
CA ILE A 282 -2.49 -22.84 0.59
C ILE A 282 -3.24 -21.52 0.59
N VAL A 283 -3.36 -20.88 1.75
CA VAL A 283 -4.06 -19.60 1.89
C VAL A 283 -3.06 -18.54 2.33
N PHE A 284 -2.79 -17.58 1.45
CA PHE A 284 -1.91 -16.45 1.76
C PHE A 284 -2.70 -15.32 2.40
N HIS A 285 -2.20 -14.85 3.55
CA HIS A 285 -2.68 -13.66 4.23
C HIS A 285 -1.71 -12.52 3.92
N VAL A 286 -2.19 -11.48 3.23
CA VAL A 286 -1.35 -10.38 2.73
C VAL A 286 -1.82 -9.08 3.36
N GLY A 287 -0.91 -8.39 4.06
CA GLY A 287 -1.19 -7.08 4.65
C GLY A 287 -1.24 -5.95 3.62
N LYS A 288 -1.81 -4.80 4.00
CA LYS A 288 -1.84 -3.61 3.13
C LYS A 288 -0.44 -3.10 2.83
N ALA A 289 -0.21 -2.75 1.57
CA ALA A 289 0.99 -2.06 1.14
C ALA A 289 1.15 -0.72 1.87
N ARG A 290 2.28 -0.54 2.54
CA ARG A 290 2.75 0.72 3.08
C ARG A 290 2.96 1.68 1.90
N LYS A 291 2.12 2.72 1.82
CA LYS A 291 2.26 3.79 0.85
C LYS A 291 3.28 4.81 1.38
N HIS A 292 4.23 5.20 0.54
CA HIS A 292 5.00 6.41 0.80
C HIS A 292 4.05 7.61 0.75
N LEU A 293 4.37 8.66 1.51
CA LEU A 293 3.54 9.86 1.57
C LEU A 293 3.29 10.45 0.17
N GLY A 294 4.31 10.39 -0.70
CA GLY A 294 4.25 10.78 -2.10
C GLY A 294 3.15 10.09 -2.93
N GLU A 295 2.62 8.96 -2.46
CA GLU A 295 1.60 8.15 -3.13
C GLU A 295 0.19 8.36 -2.58
N GLU A 296 0.07 9.05 -1.46
CA GLU A 296 -1.22 9.24 -0.81
C GLU A 296 -2.10 10.16 -1.65
N GLN A 297 -3.40 9.85 -1.66
CA GLN A 297 -4.36 10.66 -2.37
C GLN A 297 -4.43 12.04 -1.71
N LYS A 298 -4.19 13.07 -2.52
CA LYS A 298 -4.24 14.45 -2.06
C LYS A 298 -5.71 14.90 -2.04
N PRO A 299 -6.24 15.36 -0.89
CA PRO A 299 -7.50 16.08 -0.89
C PRO A 299 -7.34 17.37 -1.68
N LYS A 300 -8.45 17.86 -2.23
CA LYS A 300 -8.45 19.15 -2.95
C LYS A 300 -8.21 20.27 -1.94
N VAL A 301 -7.13 21.01 -2.12
CA VAL A 301 -6.82 22.19 -1.32
C VAL A 301 -7.53 23.41 -1.92
N VAL A 302 -8.39 24.07 -1.13
CA VAL A 302 -9.07 25.31 -1.54
C VAL A 302 -8.26 26.54 -1.12
N SER A 303 -8.52 27.69 -1.75
CA SER A 303 -7.75 28.93 -1.46
C SER A 303 -7.79 29.35 0.00
N LEU A 304 -8.95 29.17 0.66
CA LEU A 304 -9.12 29.48 2.09
C LEU A 304 -8.16 28.66 2.96
N ASP A 305 -7.97 27.37 2.65
CA ASP A 305 -7.04 26.51 3.38
C ASP A 305 -5.59 26.97 3.19
N ARG A 306 -5.23 27.45 1.98
CA ARG A 306 -3.88 27.97 1.72
C ARG A 306 -3.57 29.20 2.55
N GLU A 307 -4.50 30.13 2.64
CA GLU A 307 -4.37 31.33 3.47
C GLU A 307 -4.23 30.96 4.95
N ARG A 308 -5.06 30.03 5.41
CA ARG A 308 -4.98 29.52 6.78
C ARG A 308 -3.64 28.85 7.08
N VAL A 309 -3.16 27.96 6.20
CA VAL A 309 -1.86 27.28 6.35
C VAL A 309 -0.70 28.29 6.42
N ARG A 310 -0.71 29.32 5.56
CA ARG A 310 0.32 30.38 5.60
C ARG A 310 0.28 31.15 6.93
N LYS A 311 -0.91 31.48 7.41
CA LYS A 311 -1.09 32.17 8.69
C LYS A 311 -0.55 31.32 9.86
N ILE A 312 -0.88 30.03 9.90
CA ILE A 312 -0.39 29.11 10.95
C ILE A 312 1.14 29.10 11.03
N PHE A 313 1.83 28.96 9.91
CA PHE A 313 3.30 28.92 9.92
C PHE A 313 3.93 30.30 10.22
N ALA A 314 3.29 31.39 9.79
CA ALA A 314 3.72 32.74 10.13
C ALA A 314 3.57 33.03 11.63
N ASP A 315 2.42 32.68 12.21
CA ASP A 315 2.14 32.86 13.64
C ASP A 315 3.07 32.00 14.52
N ALA A 316 3.48 30.83 14.02
CA ALA A 316 4.47 29.96 14.68
C ALA A 316 5.93 30.39 14.45
N GLY A 317 6.20 31.41 13.63
CA GLY A 317 7.54 31.91 13.36
C GLY A 317 8.47 30.91 12.67
N LEU A 318 7.92 30.00 11.85
CA LEU A 318 8.73 29.02 11.12
C LEU A 318 9.38 29.62 9.88
N ASP A 319 10.62 29.22 9.62
CA ASP A 319 11.32 29.58 8.38
C ASP A 319 10.87 28.72 7.18
N HIS A 320 11.20 29.16 5.97
CA HIS A 320 10.87 28.40 4.75
C HIS A 320 11.52 27.02 4.69
N ALA A 321 12.66 26.81 5.36
CA ALA A 321 13.34 25.52 5.40
C ALA A 321 12.65 24.52 6.36
N GLN A 322 11.76 25.00 7.23
CA GLN A 322 10.94 24.22 8.17
C GLN A 322 9.51 24.00 7.70
N ILE A 323 9.07 24.69 6.64
CA ILE A 323 7.70 24.61 6.14
C ILE A 323 7.60 23.49 5.08
N PRO A 324 6.81 22.42 5.32
CA PRO A 324 6.61 21.38 4.33
C PRO A 324 5.83 21.93 3.14
N SER A 325 6.02 21.35 1.96
CA SER A 325 5.29 21.79 0.77
C SER A 325 3.77 21.55 0.95
N GLU A 326 2.95 22.39 0.30
CA GLU A 326 1.48 22.21 0.27
C GLU A 326 1.10 20.80 -0.19
N GLU A 327 1.87 20.25 -1.12
CA GLU A 327 1.71 18.89 -1.62
C GLU A 327 1.88 17.84 -0.51
N LEU A 328 2.93 17.96 0.29
CA LEU A 328 3.25 17.01 1.36
C LEU A 328 2.24 17.11 2.51
N LEU A 329 1.80 18.32 2.84
CA LEU A 329 0.75 18.56 3.83
C LEU A 329 -0.59 17.97 3.38
N ALA A 330 -0.96 18.16 2.10
CA ALA A 330 -2.18 17.57 1.55
C ALA A 330 -2.12 16.03 1.58
N GLN A 331 -0.99 15.43 1.22
CA GLN A 331 -0.81 13.97 1.28
C GLN A 331 -0.96 13.43 2.71
N ALA A 332 -0.37 14.12 3.69
CA ALA A 332 -0.50 13.73 5.09
C ALA A 332 -1.94 13.87 5.60
N ALA A 333 -2.60 14.96 5.20
CA ALA A 333 -3.99 15.22 5.53
C ALA A 333 -4.90 14.12 4.96
N GLY A 334 -4.69 13.72 3.71
CA GLY A 334 -5.40 12.58 3.09
C GLY A 334 -5.15 11.26 3.81
N ARG A 335 -3.88 10.95 4.13
CA ARG A 335 -3.51 9.72 4.86
C ARG A 335 -4.17 9.61 6.23
N LEU A 336 -4.26 10.72 6.95
CA LEU A 336 -4.88 10.77 8.28
C LEU A 336 -6.37 11.12 8.24
N SER A 337 -6.95 11.31 7.05
CA SER A 337 -8.34 11.73 6.87
C SER A 337 -8.70 13.02 7.64
N VAL A 338 -7.78 13.98 7.69
CA VAL A 338 -7.96 15.29 8.34
C VAL A 338 -7.81 16.45 7.35
N GLY A 339 -8.10 17.68 7.78
CA GLY A 339 -7.88 18.89 6.99
C GLY A 339 -6.39 19.30 6.90
N ILE A 340 -5.99 19.93 5.79
CA ILE A 340 -4.61 20.39 5.59
C ILE A 340 -4.16 21.44 6.62
N ALA A 341 -5.06 22.34 7.03
CA ALA A 341 -4.78 23.33 8.07
C ALA A 341 -4.46 22.66 9.41
N HIS A 342 -5.19 21.59 9.75
CA HIS A 342 -4.92 20.82 10.96
C HIS A 342 -3.56 20.13 10.91
N MET A 343 -3.14 19.63 9.74
CA MET A 343 -1.77 19.11 9.59
C MET A 343 -0.70 20.18 9.74
N ALA A 344 -0.93 21.39 9.23
CA ALA A 344 -0.02 22.51 9.41
C ALA A 344 0.09 22.92 10.89
N GLU A 345 -1.04 22.99 11.62
CA GLU A 345 -1.08 23.28 13.06
C GLU A 345 -0.25 22.25 13.84
N ARG A 346 -0.45 20.96 13.57
CA ARG A 346 0.27 19.87 14.25
C ARG A 346 1.77 19.91 13.98
N TRP A 347 2.17 20.16 12.73
CA TRP A 347 3.59 20.28 12.39
C TRP A 347 4.22 21.50 13.05
N ALA A 348 3.53 22.64 13.02
CA ALA A 348 4.02 23.87 13.63
C ALA A 348 4.23 23.69 15.14
N ALA A 349 3.26 23.11 15.84
CA ALA A 349 3.38 22.79 17.25
C ALA A 349 4.53 21.81 17.52
N ALA A 350 4.69 20.77 16.68
CA ALA A 350 5.78 19.81 16.81
C ALA A 350 7.17 20.47 16.68
N ILE A 351 7.37 21.36 15.70
CA ILE A 351 8.64 22.06 15.53
C ILE A 351 8.90 23.06 16.66
N SER A 352 7.88 23.79 17.13
CA SER A 352 8.04 24.70 18.27
C SER A 352 8.45 23.94 19.52
N LEU A 353 7.76 22.85 19.85
CA LEU A 353 8.11 21.98 20.98
C LEU A 353 9.52 21.39 20.85
N ALA A 354 9.91 20.96 19.64
CA ALA A 354 11.25 20.42 19.39
C ALA A 354 12.36 21.44 19.67
N LYS A 355 12.10 22.71 19.34
CA LYS A 355 13.05 23.81 19.59
C LYS A 355 13.11 24.21 21.07
N GLU A 356 11.97 24.15 21.76
CA GLU A 356 11.87 24.45 23.19
C GLU A 356 12.52 23.36 24.06
N ASP A 357 12.23 22.09 23.78
CA ASP A 357 12.81 20.93 24.47
C ASP A 357 13.16 19.81 23.47
N PRO A 358 14.43 19.74 23.01
CA PRO A 358 14.86 18.71 22.06
C PRO A 358 14.78 17.27 22.60
N GLU A 359 14.74 17.06 23.92
CA GLU A 359 14.63 15.72 24.48
C GLU A 359 13.17 15.26 24.64
N LEU A 360 12.21 16.17 24.44
CA LEU A 360 10.80 15.85 24.50
C LEU A 360 10.42 14.86 23.39
N LEU A 361 9.55 13.92 23.71
CA LEU A 361 8.96 13.02 22.73
C LEU A 361 7.89 13.76 21.92
N ILE A 362 8.00 13.69 20.60
CA ILE A 362 7.18 14.43 19.64
C ILE A 362 6.49 13.43 18.72
N GLY A 363 5.20 13.23 18.96
CA GLY A 363 4.41 12.24 18.25
C GLY A 363 3.34 11.65 19.16
N SER A 364 2.55 10.75 18.60
CA SER A 364 1.46 10.07 19.33
C SER A 364 1.87 8.69 19.88
N LEU A 365 2.93 8.10 19.33
CA LEU A 365 3.46 6.79 19.74
C LEU A 365 4.69 6.94 20.64
N GLU A 366 5.12 8.18 20.93
CA GLU A 366 6.25 8.48 21.82
C GLU A 366 7.56 7.81 21.37
N VAL A 367 7.76 7.67 20.06
CA VAL A 367 8.94 6.99 19.48
C VAL A 367 10.02 7.97 19.07
N LEU A 368 9.64 9.20 18.69
CA LEU A 368 10.57 10.22 18.21
C LEU A 368 10.82 11.32 19.24
N THR A 369 12.07 11.72 19.44
CA THR A 369 12.40 12.94 20.19
C THR A 369 12.46 14.17 19.28
N GLY A 370 12.31 15.36 19.85
CA GLY A 370 12.48 16.62 19.13
C GLY A 370 13.83 16.74 18.43
N ARG A 371 14.91 16.31 19.10
CA ARG A 371 16.26 16.26 18.53
C ARG A 371 16.30 15.38 17.28
N GLN A 372 15.68 14.20 17.31
CA GLN A 372 15.66 13.33 16.15
C GLN A 372 14.92 13.92 14.94
N VAL A 373 13.92 14.79 15.17
CA VAL A 373 13.22 15.52 14.11
C VAL A 373 14.09 16.66 13.59
N LEU A 374 14.68 17.45 14.48
CA LEU A 374 15.57 18.57 14.13
C LEU A 374 16.84 18.11 13.39
N ASP A 375 17.46 17.01 13.83
CA ASP A 375 18.65 16.44 13.17
C ASP A 375 18.34 16.01 11.73
N VAL A 376 17.17 15.43 11.48
CA VAL A 376 16.75 15.04 10.13
C VAL A 376 16.40 16.26 9.30
N LEU A 377 15.79 17.27 9.91
CA LEU A 377 15.48 18.54 9.26
C LEU A 377 16.74 19.22 8.75
N GLU A 378 17.80 19.24 9.56
CA GLU A 378 19.10 19.82 9.21
C GLU A 378 19.82 19.00 8.12
N LYS A 379 19.87 17.67 8.27
CA LYS A 379 20.68 16.79 7.40
C LYS A 379 19.99 16.42 6.08
N GLU A 380 18.67 16.27 6.11
CA GLU A 380 17.89 15.70 5.00
C GLU A 380 16.77 16.62 4.50
N GLY A 381 16.52 17.73 5.19
CA GLY A 381 15.50 18.72 4.83
C GLY A 381 14.09 18.40 5.33
N VAL A 382 13.19 19.38 5.18
CA VAL A 382 11.83 19.34 5.75
C VAL A 382 10.99 18.15 5.28
N GLY A 383 11.13 17.73 4.03
CA GLY A 383 10.34 16.62 3.50
C GLY A 383 10.61 15.31 4.27
N ALA A 384 11.89 15.04 4.55
CA ALA A 384 12.30 13.84 5.29
C ALA A 384 11.90 13.94 6.77
N ALA A 385 12.11 15.09 7.39
CA ALA A 385 11.75 15.32 8.79
C ALA A 385 10.23 15.18 9.00
N PHE A 386 9.43 15.79 8.13
CA PHE A 386 7.97 15.73 8.16
C PHE A 386 7.46 14.29 7.94
N ALA A 387 8.01 13.58 6.96
CA ALA A 387 7.64 12.18 6.71
C ALA A 387 7.97 11.27 7.89
N LYS A 388 9.14 11.47 8.53
CA LYS A 388 9.55 10.73 9.73
C LYS A 388 8.60 11.01 10.90
N TRP A 389 8.31 12.27 11.18
CA TRP A 389 7.33 12.67 12.20
C TRP A 389 5.93 12.09 11.94
N LEU A 390 5.50 12.03 10.68
CA LEU A 390 4.20 11.48 10.31
C LEU A 390 4.07 9.98 10.60
N VAL A 391 5.17 9.20 10.60
CA VAL A 391 5.14 7.78 11.00
C VAL A 391 4.73 7.62 12.47
N ASP A 392 5.09 8.60 13.31
CA ASP A 392 4.72 8.68 14.72
C ASP A 392 3.35 9.37 14.94
N CYS A 393 2.69 9.79 13.87
CA CYS A 393 1.34 10.34 13.91
C CYS A 393 0.30 9.25 13.60
N LYS A 394 -0.01 8.38 14.57
CA LYS A 394 -1.40 7.92 14.69
C LYS A 394 -2.23 9.10 15.21
N GLU A 395 -3.55 9.04 15.09
CA GLU A 395 -4.40 9.97 15.84
C GLU A 395 -4.00 9.87 17.33
N PRO A 396 -3.50 10.97 17.94
CA PRO A 396 -3.14 10.93 19.33
C PRO A 396 -4.41 10.82 20.17
N LYS A 397 -4.41 9.86 21.09
CA LYS A 397 -5.18 9.97 22.33
C LYS A 397 -4.53 11.04 23.21
N GLY A 398 -4.58 12.30 22.78
CA GLY A 398 -3.95 13.44 23.44
C GLY A 398 -2.41 13.44 23.40
N LEU A 399 -1.83 14.62 23.53
CA LEU A 399 -0.42 14.79 23.89
C LEU A 399 -0.28 14.45 25.38
N ARG A 400 0.52 13.46 25.74
CA ARG A 400 0.91 13.24 27.14
C ARG A 400 2.19 14.01 27.41
N TYR A 401 2.08 15.02 28.27
CA TYR A 401 3.24 15.74 28.77
C TYR A 401 3.97 14.91 29.82
N ARG A 402 5.24 15.23 30.07
CA ARG A 402 5.97 14.71 31.24
C ARG A 402 5.18 15.04 32.51
N ASP A 403 5.18 14.15 33.51
CA ASP A 403 4.59 14.45 34.81
C ASP A 403 5.17 15.76 35.35
N GLY A 404 4.32 16.80 35.43
CA GLY A 404 4.69 18.13 35.93
C GLY A 404 4.91 19.24 34.89
N SER A 405 4.88 18.96 33.59
CA SER A 405 4.99 20.00 32.54
C SER A 405 3.65 20.29 31.88
N VAL A 406 2.93 21.34 32.31
CA VAL A 406 1.75 21.85 31.58
C VAL A 406 2.18 23.10 30.81
N PRO A 407 2.13 23.12 29.47
CA PRO A 407 2.40 24.34 28.73
C PRO A 407 1.28 25.37 28.96
N ALA A 408 1.62 26.65 28.83
CA ALA A 408 0.64 27.73 28.93
C ALA A 408 -0.50 27.51 27.92
N PRO A 409 -1.78 27.68 28.32
CA PRO A 409 -2.89 27.47 27.41
C PRO A 409 -2.80 28.45 26.24
N MET A 410 -2.68 27.91 25.03
CA MET A 410 -2.87 28.71 23.82
C MET A 410 -4.31 29.27 23.82
N PRO A 411 -4.52 30.53 23.41
CA PRO A 411 -5.86 31.07 23.25
C PRO A 411 -6.61 30.27 22.18
N LEU A 412 -7.63 29.54 22.60
CA LEU A 412 -8.58 28.87 21.71
C LEU A 412 -9.27 29.95 20.85
N SER A 413 -9.05 29.92 19.54
CA SER A 413 -9.91 30.66 18.63
C SER A 413 -11.28 29.97 18.58
N VAL A 414 -12.22 30.49 19.35
CA VAL A 414 -13.65 30.19 19.17
C VAL A 414 -14.05 30.92 17.90
N ASP A 415 -14.07 30.23 16.75
CA ASP A 415 -15.03 30.42 15.65
C ASP A 415 -14.60 29.65 14.39
N ALA A 416 -15.30 28.54 14.13
CA ALA A 416 -15.76 28.11 12.80
C ALA A 416 -16.47 26.75 12.95
N LYS A 417 -17.80 26.75 12.98
CA LYS A 417 -18.62 25.53 12.86
C LYS A 417 -18.49 24.98 11.44
N PRO A 418 -18.10 23.70 11.24
CA PRO A 418 -18.29 23.03 9.96
C PRO A 418 -19.80 22.82 9.72
N THR A 419 -20.30 23.29 8.59
CA THR A 419 -21.69 23.10 8.15
C THR A 419 -21.78 21.79 7.34
N ALA A 420 -21.78 20.67 8.05
CA ALA A 420 -22.39 19.44 7.56
C ALA A 420 -23.83 19.36 8.11
N PRO A 421 -24.80 18.78 7.39
CA PRO A 421 -26.14 18.55 7.93
C PRO A 421 -26.01 17.69 9.19
N THR A 422 -26.37 18.26 10.33
CA THR A 422 -26.30 17.57 11.62
C THR A 422 -27.53 16.67 11.74
N PRO A 423 -27.39 15.39 12.12
CA PRO A 423 -28.53 14.51 12.34
C PRO A 423 -29.49 15.17 13.33
N LYS A 424 -30.79 15.16 12.99
CA LYS A 424 -31.80 15.90 13.73
C LYS A 424 -32.30 15.06 14.91
N PRO A 425 -32.51 15.66 16.10
CA PRO A 425 -33.20 14.95 17.17
C PRO A 425 -34.62 14.57 16.73
N LEU A 426 -35.07 13.35 17.06
CA LEU A 426 -36.37 12.79 16.67
C LEU A 426 -37.54 13.60 17.27
N ALA A 427 -37.34 14.10 18.47
CA ALA A 427 -38.21 15.04 19.19
C ALA A 427 -37.38 15.78 20.25
N ASP A 428 -37.73 17.03 20.56
CA ASP A 428 -37.23 17.68 21.78
C ASP A 428 -37.97 17.07 22.97
N THR A 429 -37.42 15.98 23.51
CA THR A 429 -37.98 15.29 24.68
C THR A 429 -37.80 16.09 25.96
N GLY A 430 -37.03 17.19 25.94
CA GLY A 430 -36.62 17.93 27.13
C GLY A 430 -35.66 17.16 28.04
N ILE A 431 -35.22 15.97 27.63
CA ILE A 431 -34.30 15.09 28.35
C ILE A 431 -32.91 15.29 27.77
N ASP A 432 -31.93 15.61 28.61
CA ASP A 432 -30.54 15.74 28.17
C ASP A 432 -29.78 14.41 28.30
N PHE A 433 -28.52 14.39 27.87
CA PHE A 433 -27.69 13.18 27.93
C PHE A 433 -27.54 12.63 29.36
N ARG A 434 -27.46 13.50 30.38
CA ARG A 434 -27.25 13.11 31.77
C ARG A 434 -28.50 12.41 32.31
N ASP A 435 -29.67 12.95 31.99
CA ASP A 435 -30.95 12.44 32.47
C ASP A 435 -31.47 11.23 31.69
N ALA A 436 -30.92 10.95 30.50
CA ALA A 436 -31.31 9.80 29.68
C ALA A 436 -30.81 8.47 30.28
N SER A 437 -31.65 7.44 30.41
CA SER A 437 -31.19 6.06 30.63
C SER A 437 -31.05 5.27 29.32
N VAL A 438 -31.77 5.71 28.28
CA VAL A 438 -31.76 5.11 26.94
C VAL A 438 -31.49 6.19 25.90
N ILE A 439 -30.63 5.88 24.93
CA ILE A 439 -30.37 6.72 23.76
C ILE A 439 -30.79 5.91 22.54
N ARG A 440 -31.81 6.39 21.82
CA ARG A 440 -32.30 5.75 20.61
C ARG A 440 -31.64 6.38 19.40
N ILE A 441 -31.20 5.55 18.46
CA ILE A 441 -30.57 5.93 17.20
C ILE A 441 -31.29 5.19 16.08
N GLU A 442 -31.82 5.92 15.12
CA GLU A 442 -32.51 5.40 13.95
C GLU A 442 -31.65 5.60 12.69
N PHE A 443 -31.58 4.56 11.85
CA PHE A 443 -30.77 4.53 10.63
C PHE A 443 -31.63 4.66 9.38
N ASP A 444 -31.05 5.22 8.32
CA ASP A 444 -31.67 5.37 7.00
C ASP A 444 -32.20 4.03 6.44
N ASP A 445 -33.46 4.05 5.99
CA ASP A 445 -34.23 2.96 5.39
C ASP A 445 -33.56 2.32 4.15
N GLU A 446 -32.72 3.05 3.42
CA GLU A 446 -32.05 2.53 2.22
C GLU A 446 -30.90 1.57 2.53
N ILE A 447 -30.47 1.46 3.80
CA ILE A 447 -29.25 0.75 4.19
C ILE A 447 -29.56 -0.50 5.01
N ARG A 448 -29.76 -1.61 4.30
CA ARG A 448 -29.85 -2.94 4.92
C ARG A 448 -28.48 -3.37 5.45
N THR A 449 -28.34 -3.55 6.76
CA THR A 449 -27.91 -4.82 7.40
C THR A 449 -27.39 -4.60 8.83
N GLN A 450 -27.58 -5.64 9.65
CA GLN A 450 -26.93 -5.93 10.95
C GLN A 450 -25.42 -5.57 11.02
N ARG A 451 -24.74 -5.48 9.87
CA ARG A 451 -23.33 -5.09 9.71
C ARG A 451 -23.05 -3.68 10.24
N TRP A 452 -23.91 -2.69 9.99
CA TRP A 452 -23.68 -1.31 10.42
C TRP A 452 -23.93 -1.12 11.90
N ALA A 453 -25.00 -1.72 12.42
CA ALA A 453 -25.22 -1.81 13.87
C ALA A 453 -24.02 -2.48 14.55
N GLN A 454 -23.47 -3.54 13.95
CA GLN A 454 -22.26 -4.17 14.47
C GLN A 454 -21.03 -3.26 14.36
N GLN A 455 -20.86 -2.50 13.28
CA GLN A 455 -19.76 -1.55 13.13
C GLN A 455 -19.84 -0.40 14.13
N ILE A 456 -21.02 0.15 14.41
CA ILE A 456 -21.21 1.17 15.46
C ILE A 456 -20.92 0.58 16.83
N ILE A 457 -21.36 -0.65 17.10
CA ILE A 457 -21.01 -1.38 18.32
C ILE A 457 -19.50 -1.62 18.42
N ASP A 458 -18.84 -1.95 17.31
CA ASP A 458 -17.40 -2.18 17.28
C ASP A 458 -16.63 -0.87 17.40
N ASP A 459 -17.14 0.23 16.86
CA ASP A 459 -16.60 1.58 17.01
C ASP A 459 -16.82 2.12 18.43
N LEU A 460 -17.97 1.81 19.05
CA LEU A 460 -18.22 2.03 20.47
C LEU A 460 -17.21 1.23 21.31
N ARG A 461 -17.04 -0.07 21.03
CA ARG A 461 -16.05 -0.94 21.68
C ARG A 461 -14.61 -0.46 21.45
N ALA A 462 -14.30 0.06 20.28
CA ALA A 462 -12.99 0.63 19.97
C ALA A 462 -12.78 1.99 20.66
N ALA A 463 -13.86 2.76 20.83
CA ALA A 463 -13.89 4.00 21.61
C ALA A 463 -13.92 3.73 23.14
N HIS A 464 -14.29 2.51 23.57
CA HIS A 464 -14.29 2.04 24.96
C HIS A 464 -12.88 1.73 25.46
N LEU A 465 -12.05 2.77 25.56
CA LEU A 465 -10.84 2.78 26.37
C LEU A 465 -11.06 3.24 27.80
N PHE A 466 -12.30 3.39 28.24
CA PHE A 466 -12.59 3.89 29.57
C PHE A 466 -13.76 3.13 30.19
N ASP A 467 -13.49 2.41 31.27
CA ASP A 467 -14.45 1.96 32.29
C ASP A 467 -15.09 3.15 33.05
N PHE A 468 -15.23 4.31 32.40
CA PHE A 468 -15.71 5.55 32.98
C PHE A 468 -16.77 6.17 32.07
N GLY A 469 -17.93 6.45 32.67
CA GLY A 469 -19.13 6.92 31.99
C GLY A 469 -20.36 6.43 32.73
N GLU A 470 -21.51 7.05 32.47
CA GLU A 470 -22.78 6.55 32.98
C GLU A 470 -23.21 5.34 32.14
N GLN A 471 -23.74 4.31 32.79
CA GLN A 471 -24.32 3.18 32.06
C GLN A 471 -25.57 3.67 31.32
N LYS A 472 -25.50 3.65 29.99
CA LYS A 472 -26.61 4.01 29.11
C LYS A 472 -26.97 2.79 28.27
N THR A 473 -28.25 2.67 27.91
CA THR A 473 -28.69 1.69 26.92
C THR A 473 -28.76 2.35 25.55
N LEU A 474 -27.95 1.90 24.59
CA LEU A 474 -28.08 2.31 23.21
C LEU A 474 -29.11 1.42 22.51
N ARG A 475 -30.21 2.02 22.06
CA ARG A 475 -31.23 1.37 21.25
C ARG A 475 -31.03 1.72 19.78
N LEU A 476 -30.55 0.76 19.02
CA LEU A 476 -30.27 0.85 17.59
C LEU A 476 -31.48 0.32 16.81
N GLU A 477 -32.14 1.16 16.01
CA GLU A 477 -33.33 0.79 15.23
C GLU A 477 -33.12 1.03 13.73
N TRP A 478 -33.56 0.10 12.89
CA TRP A 478 -33.50 0.23 11.44
C TRP A 478 -34.71 -0.46 10.78
N ASN A 479 -35.18 0.06 9.65
CA ASN A 479 -36.30 -0.52 8.92
C ASN A 479 -35.82 -1.51 7.84
N GLY A 480 -35.95 -2.80 8.12
CA GLY A 480 -35.68 -3.87 7.17
C GLY A 480 -36.98 -4.45 6.61
N ASN A 481 -37.24 -4.31 5.30
CA ASN A 481 -38.40 -4.92 4.62
C ASN A 481 -39.79 -4.51 5.20
N GLY A 482 -39.94 -3.29 5.70
CA GLY A 482 -41.20 -2.83 6.30
C GLY A 482 -41.42 -3.31 7.75
N PHE A 483 -40.39 -3.85 8.40
CA PHE A 483 -40.37 -4.15 9.82
C PHE A 483 -39.24 -3.36 10.50
N VAL A 484 -39.52 -2.80 11.68
CA VAL A 484 -38.51 -2.17 12.54
C VAL A 484 -37.76 -3.29 13.27
N ASP A 485 -36.50 -3.50 12.90
CA ASP A 485 -35.59 -4.33 13.69
C ASP A 485 -34.91 -3.45 14.75
N ARG A 486 -34.63 -4.05 15.92
CA ARG A 486 -34.00 -3.34 17.04
C ARG A 486 -32.89 -4.14 17.71
N LYS A 487 -31.85 -3.46 18.18
CA LYS A 487 -30.79 -4.02 19.02
C LYS A 487 -30.47 -3.08 20.17
N GLU A 488 -30.50 -3.60 21.38
CA GLU A 488 -30.12 -2.86 22.59
C GLU A 488 -28.74 -3.31 23.08
N VAL A 489 -27.90 -2.35 23.45
CA VAL A 489 -26.58 -2.60 24.02
C VAL A 489 -26.37 -1.67 25.20
N ALA A 490 -26.14 -2.24 26.38
CA ALA A 490 -25.72 -1.48 27.54
C ALA A 490 -24.22 -1.15 27.43
N VAL A 491 -23.89 0.14 27.49
CA VAL A 491 -22.52 0.63 27.38
C VAL A 491 -22.27 1.81 28.32
N PRO A 492 -21.08 1.89 28.95
CA PRO A 492 -20.67 3.09 29.69
C PRO A 492 -20.36 4.21 28.70
N LEU A 493 -21.14 5.29 28.71
CA LEU A 493 -21.04 6.34 27.69
C LEU A 493 -20.86 7.72 28.32
N VAL A 494 -20.04 8.56 27.68
CA VAL A 494 -19.92 9.98 27.95
C VAL A 494 -20.42 10.78 26.75
N GLU A 495 -20.99 11.95 26.99
CA GLU A 495 -21.67 12.76 25.98
C GLU A 495 -20.77 13.11 24.78
N GLN A 496 -19.49 13.37 25.03
CA GLN A 496 -18.51 13.66 23.97
C GLN A 496 -18.30 12.46 23.03
N THR A 497 -18.24 11.24 23.58
CA THR A 497 -18.09 10.01 22.78
C THR A 497 -19.34 9.79 21.93
N PHE A 498 -20.53 10.02 22.50
CA PHE A 498 -21.78 9.96 21.74
C PHE A 498 -21.79 10.95 20.58
N LYS A 499 -21.41 12.22 20.83
CA LYS A 499 -21.30 13.26 19.79
C LYS A 499 -20.30 12.90 18.68
N LEU A 500 -19.17 12.27 19.03
CA LEU A 500 -18.19 11.81 18.07
C LEU A 500 -18.76 10.72 17.16
N ILE A 501 -19.51 9.78 17.72
CA ILE A 501 -20.18 8.70 16.96
C ILE A 501 -21.21 9.29 16.02
N LEU A 502 -22.06 10.20 16.49
CA LEU A 502 -23.02 10.91 15.63
C LEU A 502 -22.32 11.63 14.48
N SER A 503 -21.18 12.28 14.74
CA SER A 503 -20.42 12.96 13.69
C SER A 503 -19.79 11.98 12.68
N LYS A 504 -19.25 10.86 13.17
CA LYS A 504 -18.58 9.86 12.33
C LYS A 504 -19.57 9.12 11.41
N HIS A 505 -20.79 8.88 11.90
CA HIS A 505 -21.82 8.11 11.21
C HIS A 505 -23.00 8.98 10.75
N HIS A 506 -22.79 10.29 10.59
CA HIS A 506 -23.85 11.23 10.19
C HIS A 506 -24.48 10.93 8.82
N GLU A 507 -23.77 10.18 7.95
CA GLU A 507 -24.25 9.78 6.64
C GLU A 507 -25.28 8.63 6.69
N ILE A 508 -25.39 7.94 7.82
CA ILE A 508 -26.24 6.74 7.98
C ILE A 508 -27.20 6.83 9.17
N ILE A 509 -26.96 7.76 10.10
CA ILE A 509 -27.86 8.05 11.22
C ILE A 509 -28.82 9.14 10.77
N ASP A 510 -30.10 8.80 10.65
CA ASP A 510 -31.14 9.76 10.30
C ASP A 510 -31.43 10.67 11.49
N THR A 511 -31.69 10.04 12.64
CA THR A 511 -32.22 10.70 13.82
C THR A 511 -31.78 9.98 15.10
N TRP A 512 -31.88 10.70 16.21
CA TRP A 512 -31.61 10.15 17.53
C TRP A 512 -32.46 10.86 18.60
N GLU A 513 -32.68 10.22 19.75
CA GLU A 513 -33.40 10.80 20.88
C GLU A 513 -32.90 10.30 22.23
N PHE A 514 -33.04 11.17 23.24
CA PHE A 514 -32.78 10.86 24.64
C PHE A 514 -34.08 10.47 25.35
N LEU A 515 -34.06 9.32 26.01
CA LEU A 515 -35.20 8.72 26.70
C LEU A 515 -34.83 8.45 28.16
N ALA A 516 -35.76 8.75 29.08
CA ALA A 516 -35.60 8.55 30.53
C ALA A 516 -35.59 7.07 30.93
#